data_AF-A0ABC9TNS8-F1
#
_entry.id   AF-A0ABC9TNS8-F1
#
_cell.length_a   1.000
_cell.length_b   1.000
_cell.length_c   1.000
_cell.angle_alpha   90.00
_cell.angle_beta   90.00
_cell.angle_gamma   90.00
#
_symmetry.space_group_name_H-M   'P 1'
#
loop_
_entity.id
_entity.type
_entity.pdbx_description
1 polymer ?
#
loop_
_entity_poly.entity_id
_entity_poly.type
_entity_poly.pdbx_seq_one_letter_code
_entity_poly.pdbx_strand_id
1 'polypeptide(L)'
;MPTINQLVRKPRKSKVEKSDSPALNKGYNSFKKTQTNVNSPQKRGVCTRVGTMTPKKPNSALRKYARVRLSNLIEVTAYIPGIGHNLQEHSVVLLRGGRVKDLPGVRYHIVRGALDTAGVNDRKQSRSKYGTKRPKA
;
A
#
# COMPACT_ATOMS: atom_id res chain seq x y z
N MET A 1 -18.14 20.39 33.01
CA MET A 1 -18.05 18.94 33.25
C MET A 1 -19.49 18.39 33.22
N PRO A 2 -19.81 17.35 32.43
CA PRO A 2 -21.19 16.87 32.35
C PRO A 2 -21.62 16.13 33.63
N THR A 3 -22.87 16.29 34.04
CA THR A 3 -23.44 15.59 35.20
C THR A 3 -23.76 14.13 34.89
N ILE A 4 -23.91 13.28 35.91
CA ILE A 4 -24.25 11.87 35.73
C ILE A 4 -25.58 11.72 34.97
N ASN A 5 -26.61 12.49 35.33
CA ASN A 5 -27.90 12.47 34.61
C ASN A 5 -27.77 12.88 33.13
N GLN A 6 -26.84 13.79 32.79
CA GLN A 6 -26.55 14.13 31.39
C GLN A 6 -25.88 12.97 30.65
N LEU A 7 -25.00 12.22 31.31
CA LEU A 7 -24.35 11.04 30.74
C LEU A 7 -25.30 9.84 30.59
N VAL A 8 -26.26 9.69 31.52
CA VAL A 8 -27.33 8.69 31.43
C VAL A 8 -28.24 9.00 30.23
N ARG A 9 -28.64 10.26 30.05
CA ARG A 9 -29.46 10.70 28.90
C ARG A 9 -28.68 10.70 27.57
N LYS A 10 -27.38 11.01 27.60
CA LYS A 10 -26.49 11.07 26.44
C LYS A 10 -25.12 10.46 26.78
N PRO A 11 -24.90 9.17 26.48
CA PRO A 11 -23.65 8.51 26.80
C PRO A 11 -22.50 9.11 25.99
N ARG A 12 -21.28 9.03 26.55
CA ARG A 12 -20.07 9.40 25.82
C ARG A 12 -19.89 8.45 24.64
N LYS A 13 -19.55 9.00 23.47
CA LYS A 13 -19.23 8.22 22.28
C LYS A 13 -17.73 8.31 22.04
N SER A 14 -17.11 7.15 21.76
CA SER A 14 -15.75 7.14 21.24
C SER A 14 -15.73 7.79 19.86
N LYS A 15 -14.61 8.46 19.54
CA LYS A 15 -14.42 9.04 18.21
C LYS A 15 -14.14 7.89 17.23
N VAL A 16 -14.73 7.97 16.04
CA VAL A 16 -14.48 7.01 14.96
C VAL A 16 -13.20 7.42 14.24
N GLU A 17 -12.24 6.50 14.15
CA GLU A 17 -10.99 6.70 13.43
C GLU A 17 -11.05 6.05 12.04
N LYS A 18 -10.45 6.70 11.04
CA LYS A 18 -10.35 6.19 9.68
C LYS A 18 -8.97 5.58 9.46
N SER A 19 -8.93 4.42 8.82
CA SER A 19 -7.65 3.78 8.49
C SER A 19 -6.88 4.54 7.41
N ASP A 20 -5.57 4.58 7.57
CA ASP A 20 -4.63 5.13 6.58
C ASP A 20 -4.52 4.28 5.31
N SER A 21 -5.00 3.03 5.29
CA SER A 21 -4.90 2.10 4.17
C SER A 21 -6.23 1.36 3.90
N PRO A 22 -7.30 2.07 3.50
CA PRO A 22 -8.65 1.52 3.44
C PRO A 22 -8.82 0.37 2.44
N ALA A 23 -8.04 0.33 1.35
CA ALA A 23 -8.15 -0.74 0.35
C ALA A 23 -7.65 -2.09 0.88
N LEU A 24 -6.80 -2.10 1.93
CA LEU A 24 -6.36 -3.33 2.57
C LEU A 24 -7.40 -3.92 3.54
N ASN A 25 -8.38 -3.12 3.94
CA ASN A 25 -9.44 -3.53 4.87
C ASN A 25 -10.67 -4.14 4.15
N LYS A 26 -10.63 -4.20 2.82
CA LYS A 26 -11.73 -4.69 1.98
C LYS A 26 -11.36 -5.97 1.27
N GLY A 27 -12.18 -7.01 1.40
CA GLY A 27 -12.14 -8.19 0.53
C GLY A 27 -13.19 -8.08 -0.58
N TYR A 28 -13.24 -9.08 -1.45
CA TYR A 28 -14.28 -9.21 -2.47
C TYR A 28 -14.72 -10.66 -2.55
N ASN A 29 -16.03 -10.89 -2.44
CA ASN A 29 -16.65 -12.17 -2.67
C ASN A 29 -17.04 -12.26 -4.14
N SER A 30 -16.34 -13.11 -4.90
CA SER A 30 -16.58 -13.27 -6.34
C SER A 30 -17.92 -13.94 -6.66
N PHE A 31 -18.41 -14.84 -5.80
CA PHE A 31 -19.68 -15.54 -6.00
C PHE A 31 -20.87 -14.58 -5.85
N LYS A 32 -20.87 -13.76 -4.79
CA LYS A 32 -21.95 -12.80 -4.51
C LYS A 32 -21.73 -11.43 -5.16
N LYS A 33 -20.57 -11.22 -5.80
CA LYS A 33 -20.13 -9.93 -6.38
C LYS A 33 -20.14 -8.76 -5.39
N THR A 34 -19.94 -9.01 -4.09
CA THR A 34 -19.99 -8.00 -3.03
C THR A 34 -18.64 -7.77 -2.37
N GLN A 35 -18.40 -6.55 -1.89
CA GLN A 35 -17.23 -6.25 -1.06
C GLN A 35 -17.43 -6.77 0.37
N THR A 36 -16.37 -7.31 0.96
CA THR A 36 -16.36 -7.77 2.36
C THR A 36 -15.41 -6.91 3.20
N ASN A 37 -15.59 -6.90 4.53
CA ASN A 37 -14.73 -6.15 5.45
C ASN A 37 -13.69 -7.07 6.08
N VAL A 38 -12.81 -7.64 5.25
CA VAL A 38 -11.70 -8.50 5.71
C VAL A 38 -10.40 -7.73 5.63
N ASN A 39 -9.79 -7.51 6.79
CA ASN A 39 -8.49 -6.87 6.92
C ASN A 39 -7.39 -7.84 6.50
N SER A 40 -6.45 -7.34 5.69
CA SER A 40 -5.28 -8.11 5.28
C SER A 40 -4.02 -7.25 5.34
N PRO A 41 -2.90 -7.76 5.88
CA PRO A 41 -1.66 -7.01 5.96
C PRO A 41 -1.06 -6.70 4.59
N GLN A 42 -1.25 -7.60 3.62
CA GLN A 42 -0.89 -7.41 2.22
C GLN A 42 -2.02 -7.89 1.30
N LYS A 43 -2.11 -7.33 0.09
CA LYS A 43 -2.99 -7.83 -0.97
C LYS A 43 -2.24 -7.94 -2.29
N ARG A 44 -2.53 -9.02 -3.01
CA ARG A 44 -2.08 -9.22 -4.40
C ARG A 44 -2.86 -8.30 -5.33
N GLY A 45 -2.19 -7.81 -6.37
CA GLY A 45 -2.80 -7.07 -7.46
C GLY A 45 -1.98 -7.17 -8.75
N VAL A 46 -2.53 -6.62 -9.82
CA VAL A 46 -1.91 -6.58 -11.14
C VAL A 46 -1.64 -5.13 -11.53
N CYS A 47 -0.44 -4.84 -12.01
CA CYS A 47 -0.07 -3.51 -12.50
C CYS A 47 -0.87 -3.15 -13.75
N THR A 48 -1.63 -2.06 -13.71
CA THR A 48 -2.31 -1.51 -14.89
C THR A 48 -1.47 -0.47 -15.61
N ARG A 49 -0.62 0.25 -14.87
CA ARG A 49 0.33 1.22 -15.44
C ARG A 49 1.53 1.35 -14.53
N VAL A 50 2.73 1.46 -15.09
CA VAL A 50 3.97 1.76 -14.36
C VAL A 50 4.52 3.10 -14.86
N GLY A 51 4.97 3.96 -13.95
CA GLY A 51 5.43 5.30 -14.33
C GLY A 51 6.16 6.04 -13.21
N THR A 52 6.41 7.33 -13.44
CA THR A 52 7.06 8.24 -12.49
C THR A 52 6.17 9.43 -12.16
N MET A 53 6.26 9.92 -10.93
CA MET A 53 5.52 11.08 -10.43
C MET A 53 6.46 12.02 -9.68
N THR A 54 6.26 13.33 -9.88
CA THR A 54 7.00 14.36 -9.15
C THR A 54 6.42 14.54 -7.74
N PRO A 55 7.26 14.69 -6.69
CA PRO A 55 6.80 14.95 -5.33
C PRO A 55 6.21 16.36 -5.18
N LYS A 56 5.50 16.58 -4.07
CA LYS A 56 5.09 17.92 -3.65
C LYS A 56 6.33 18.75 -3.28
N LYS A 57 6.30 20.06 -3.58
CA LYS A 57 7.25 21.05 -3.05
C LYS A 57 7.39 20.88 -1.53
N PRO A 58 8.58 20.99 -0.92
CA PRO A 58 9.82 21.56 -1.45
C PRO A 58 10.74 20.58 -2.18
N ASN A 59 10.40 19.28 -2.16
CA ASN A 59 11.28 18.24 -2.67
C ASN A 59 11.21 18.18 -4.21
N SER A 60 12.29 17.71 -4.83
CA SER A 60 12.36 17.42 -6.27
C SER A 60 12.98 16.03 -6.48
N ALA A 61 12.31 15.19 -7.28
CA ALA A 61 12.76 13.86 -7.69
C ALA A 61 11.76 13.25 -8.69
N LEU A 62 12.16 12.18 -9.36
CA LEU A 62 11.23 11.29 -10.08
C LEU A 62 10.95 10.05 -9.22
N ARG A 63 9.78 9.97 -8.61
CA ARG A 63 9.38 8.84 -7.77
C ARG A 63 8.64 7.80 -8.62
N LYS A 64 9.12 6.56 -8.60
CA LYS A 64 8.52 5.45 -9.36
C LYS A 64 7.24 4.95 -8.67
N TYR A 65 6.17 4.80 -9.43
CA TYR A 65 4.89 4.31 -8.94
C TYR A 65 4.28 3.30 -9.92
N ALA A 66 3.32 2.52 -9.43
CA ALA A 66 2.45 1.70 -10.24
C ALA A 66 0.99 1.96 -9.88
N ARG A 67 0.12 2.04 -10.89
CA ARG A 67 -1.31 1.80 -10.73
C ARG A 67 -1.52 0.30 -10.67
N VAL A 68 -2.23 -0.16 -9.65
CA VAL A 68 -2.41 -1.58 -9.38
C VAL A 68 -3.89 -1.85 -9.10
N ARG A 69 -4.47 -2.81 -9.81
CA ARG A 69 -5.80 -3.34 -9.53
C ARG A 69 -5.67 -4.51 -8.56
N LEU A 70 -6.21 -4.36 -7.37
CA LEU A 70 -6.13 -5.37 -6.32
C LEU A 70 -7.12 -6.51 -6.54
N SER A 71 -6.94 -7.61 -5.82
CA SER A 71 -7.88 -8.74 -5.81
C SER A 71 -9.31 -8.38 -5.37
N ASN A 72 -9.50 -7.24 -4.71
CA ASN A 72 -10.81 -6.70 -4.35
C ASN A 72 -11.39 -5.72 -5.39
N LEU A 73 -10.80 -5.68 -6.59
CA LEU A 73 -11.15 -4.82 -7.73
C LEU A 73 -10.89 -3.32 -7.51
N ILE A 74 -10.37 -2.90 -6.36
CA ILE A 74 -10.02 -1.50 -6.11
C ILE A 74 -8.70 -1.18 -6.79
N GLU A 75 -8.70 -0.12 -7.58
CA GLU A 75 -7.48 0.43 -8.16
C GLU A 75 -6.79 1.40 -7.21
N VAL A 76 -5.50 1.19 -7.01
CA VAL A 76 -4.68 1.98 -6.09
C VAL A 76 -3.38 2.41 -6.75
N THR A 77 -2.85 3.54 -6.32
CA THR A 77 -1.48 3.97 -6.61
C THR A 77 -0.54 3.47 -5.53
N ALA A 78 0.45 2.67 -5.92
CA ALA A 78 1.47 2.12 -5.04
C ALA A 78 2.86 2.64 -5.42
N TYR A 79 3.67 2.96 -4.42
CA TYR A 79 5.06 3.33 -4.59
C TYR A 79 5.92 2.10 -4.85
N ILE A 80 6.87 2.20 -5.77
CA ILE A 80 7.89 1.15 -6.01
C ILE A 80 9.15 1.55 -5.22
N PRO A 81 9.47 0.89 -4.10
CA PRO A 81 10.61 1.27 -3.28
C PRO A 81 11.92 0.70 -3.87
N GLY A 82 13.02 1.43 -3.65
CA GLY A 82 14.37 1.02 -4.07
C GLY A 82 14.79 1.57 -5.42
N ILE A 83 16.01 1.22 -5.84
CA ILE A 83 16.60 1.61 -7.12
C ILE A 83 16.39 0.46 -8.11
N GLY A 84 15.98 0.79 -9.35
CA GLY A 84 15.62 -0.21 -10.37
C GLY A 84 14.37 -1.04 -10.03
N HIS A 85 13.65 -1.51 -11.05
CA HIS A 85 12.63 -2.55 -10.95
C HIS A 85 12.44 -3.21 -12.32
N ASN A 86 11.91 -4.43 -12.33
CA ASN A 86 11.54 -5.18 -13.51
C ASN A 86 10.05 -5.08 -13.88
N LEU A 87 9.27 -4.29 -13.12
CA LEU A 87 7.83 -4.19 -13.31
C LEU A 87 7.45 -3.56 -14.65
N GLN A 88 6.48 -4.19 -15.29
CA GLN A 88 5.83 -3.80 -16.53
C GLN A 88 4.32 -3.77 -16.31
N GLU A 89 3.56 -3.39 -17.34
CA GLU A 89 2.12 -3.62 -17.34
C GLU A 89 1.83 -5.11 -17.18
N HIS A 90 0.74 -5.44 -16.51
CA HIS A 90 0.31 -6.81 -16.19
C HIS A 90 1.21 -7.61 -15.23
N SER A 91 2.32 -7.05 -14.72
CA SER A 91 3.08 -7.70 -13.65
C SER A 91 2.23 -7.90 -12.39
N VAL A 92 2.29 -9.09 -11.80
CA VAL A 92 1.60 -9.44 -10.57
C VAL A 92 2.46 -9.03 -9.37
N VAL A 93 1.90 -8.20 -8.51
CA VAL A 93 2.61 -7.57 -7.39
C VAL A 93 1.90 -7.76 -6.07
N LEU A 94 2.67 -7.74 -4.98
CA LEU A 94 2.14 -7.77 -3.62
C LEU A 94 2.24 -6.36 -3.02
N LEU A 95 1.11 -5.80 -2.54
CA LEU A 95 1.07 -4.48 -1.90
C LEU A 95 0.98 -4.61 -0.39
N ARG A 96 1.64 -3.68 0.30
CA ARG A 96 1.48 -3.43 1.74
C ARG A 96 1.07 -1.98 2.00
N GLY A 97 0.57 -1.74 3.21
CA GLY A 97 0.27 -0.39 3.69
C GLY A 97 1.54 0.45 3.84
N GLY A 98 1.38 1.77 3.71
CA GLY A 98 2.43 2.75 3.96
C GLY A 98 2.29 3.94 3.02
N ARG A 99 2.02 5.11 3.57
CA ARG A 99 1.93 6.35 2.78
C ARG A 99 3.31 6.92 2.49
N VAL A 100 3.51 7.37 1.25
CA VAL A 100 4.67 8.22 0.91
C VAL A 100 4.28 9.67 1.18
N LYS A 101 4.92 10.31 2.16
CA LYS A 101 4.58 11.68 2.60
C LYS A 101 4.65 12.69 1.46
N ASP A 102 5.67 12.55 0.61
CA ASP A 102 5.98 13.47 -0.48
C ASP A 102 5.03 13.37 -1.68
N LEU A 103 4.35 12.23 -1.85
CA LEU A 103 3.51 11.95 -3.02
C LEU A 103 2.03 12.00 -2.64
N PRO A 104 1.24 12.95 -3.17
CA PRO A 104 -0.19 12.98 -2.92
C PRO A 104 -0.87 11.73 -3.49
N GLY A 105 -1.79 11.14 -2.74
CA GLY A 105 -2.56 9.97 -3.18
C GLY A 105 -1.82 8.62 -3.16
N VAL A 106 -0.51 8.57 -2.92
CA VAL A 106 0.26 7.32 -2.86
C VAL A 106 0.30 6.77 -1.42
N ARG A 107 -0.64 5.88 -1.11
CA ARG A 107 -0.89 5.34 0.24
C ARG A 107 -0.32 3.94 0.48
N TYR A 108 0.21 3.30 -0.56
CA TYR A 108 0.64 1.91 -0.52
C TYR A 108 2.06 1.76 -1.07
N HIS A 109 2.72 0.68 -0.68
CA HIS A 109 4.02 0.29 -1.20
C HIS A 109 3.94 -1.10 -1.83
N ILE A 110 4.65 -1.29 -2.93
CA ILE A 110 4.94 -2.62 -3.45
C ILE A 110 6.01 -3.28 -2.57
N VAL A 111 5.77 -4.53 -2.19
CA VAL A 111 6.74 -5.39 -1.50
C VAL A 111 7.74 -5.88 -2.55
N ARG A 112 9.05 -5.75 -2.28
CA ARG A 112 10.11 -6.20 -3.21
C ARG A 112 10.48 -7.65 -2.93
N GLY A 113 10.85 -8.38 -3.98
CA GLY A 113 11.21 -9.80 -3.87
C GLY A 113 10.02 -10.72 -3.64
N ALA A 114 8.81 -10.27 -3.95
CA ALA A 114 7.57 -11.01 -3.80
C ALA A 114 6.78 -11.00 -5.11
N LEU A 115 6.22 -12.15 -5.49
CA LEU A 115 5.58 -12.37 -6.80
C LEU A 115 6.53 -11.94 -7.93
N ASP A 116 6.08 -11.19 -8.93
CA ASP A 116 6.89 -10.83 -10.09
C ASP A 116 7.88 -9.69 -9.81
N THR A 117 7.83 -9.10 -8.60
CA THR A 117 8.71 -7.99 -8.24
C THR A 117 10.10 -8.51 -7.87
N ALA A 118 11.10 -8.21 -8.70
CA ALA A 118 12.49 -8.54 -8.35
C ALA A 118 12.97 -7.70 -7.15
N GLY A 119 13.94 -8.25 -6.42
CA GLY A 119 14.67 -7.51 -5.39
C GLY A 119 15.45 -6.32 -5.97
N VAL A 120 16.12 -5.57 -5.12
CA VAL A 120 17.07 -4.54 -5.57
C VAL A 120 18.45 -5.18 -5.73
N ASN A 121 19.07 -5.01 -6.89
CA ASN A 121 20.41 -5.53 -7.18
C ASN A 121 21.47 -4.80 -6.34
N ASP A 122 22.56 -5.52 -6.01
CA ASP A 122 23.76 -5.00 -5.34
C ASP A 122 23.55 -4.26 -4.03
N ARG A 123 22.38 -4.43 -3.41
CA ARG A 123 22.07 -3.81 -2.13
C ARG A 123 22.80 -4.53 -1.01
N LYS A 124 23.78 -3.86 -0.38
CA LYS A 124 24.53 -4.42 0.77
C LYS A 124 23.86 -4.13 2.12
N GLN A 125 23.14 -3.02 2.24
CA GLN A 125 22.47 -2.58 3.49
C GLN A 125 20.93 -2.64 3.39
N SER A 126 20.28 -3.00 4.50
CA SER A 126 18.81 -3.17 4.60
C SER A 126 18.21 -4.15 3.58
N ARG A 127 18.97 -5.19 3.23
CA ARG A 127 18.66 -6.21 2.21
C ARG A 127 17.26 -6.82 2.33
N SER A 128 16.87 -7.18 3.54
CA SER A 128 15.58 -7.81 3.85
C SER A 128 14.38 -6.99 3.41
N LYS A 129 14.47 -5.65 3.47
CA LYS A 129 13.38 -4.74 3.06
C LYS A 129 13.18 -4.70 1.55
N TYR A 130 14.23 -4.98 0.79
CA TYR A 130 14.26 -4.83 -0.67
C TYR A 130 14.39 -6.15 -1.42
N GLY A 131 14.17 -7.30 -0.75
CA GLY A 131 14.14 -8.60 -1.39
C GLY A 131 15.51 -9.10 -1.89
N THR A 132 16.61 -8.59 -1.35
CA THR A 132 17.97 -9.00 -1.73
C THR A 132 18.46 -10.12 -0.80
N LYS A 133 18.93 -11.25 -1.36
CA LYS A 133 19.49 -12.36 -0.56
C LYS A 133 20.85 -11.98 0.05
N ARG A 134 21.28 -12.69 1.09
CA ARG A 134 22.63 -12.55 1.67
C ARG A 134 23.65 -13.11 0.67
N PRO A 135 24.68 -12.34 0.25
CA PRO A 135 25.72 -12.86 -0.61
C PRO A 135 26.51 -13.92 0.14
N LYS A 136 27.03 -14.90 -0.61
CA LYS A 136 27.95 -15.90 -0.08
C LYS A 136 29.25 -15.18 0.32
N ALA A 137 29.75 -15.47 1.52
CA ALA A 137 31.04 -15.00 2.00
C ALA A 137 32.16 -15.85 1.41
#